data_AF-A0A7Y9JQU8-F1
#
_entry.id   AF-A0A7Y9JQU8-F1
#
_cell.length_a   1.000
_cell.length_b   1.000
_cell.length_c   1.000
_cell.angle_alpha   90.00
_cell.angle_beta   90.00
_cell.angle_gamma   90.00
#
_symmetry.space_group_name_H-M   'P 1'
#
loop_
_entity.id
_entity.type
_entity.pdbx_description
1 polymer ?
#
loop_
_entity_poly.entity_id
_entity_poly.type
_entity_poly.pdbx_seq_one_letter_code
_entity_poly.pdbx_strand_id
1 'polypeptide(L)'
;MVYRISPENVRPPRGGPSGALAIVVVIGLALGIWLLAGRDPGSSTFSSVDDPGRSDARAPDDPVSGLPYVAPIDLPARVAEVLRDVDAGGELPAGVSRRPFLNGAGLLPVQRTTGYYSQYALGAGSLLVAGAGGERYYSDDDGASFSRIGP
;
A
#
# COMPACT_ATOMS: atom_id res chain seq x y z
N MET A 1 -4.87 -17.00 60.57
CA MET A 1 -4.19 -16.60 59.32
C MET A 1 -4.50 -15.14 59.03
N VAL A 2 -3.73 -14.22 59.61
CA VAL A 2 -3.85 -12.76 59.42
C VAL A 2 -2.43 -12.19 59.55
N TYR A 3 -1.96 -11.43 58.57
CA TYR A 3 -0.76 -10.60 58.69
C TYR A 3 -1.11 -9.18 58.25
N ARG A 4 -0.77 -8.18 59.07
CA ARG A 4 -1.02 -6.76 58.78
C ARG A 4 0.30 -6.04 58.44
N ILE A 5 0.31 -5.43 57.24
CA ILE A 5 0.79 -4.06 56.93
C ILE A 5 2.26 -3.70 57.27
N SER A 6 3.06 -3.54 56.19
CA SER A 6 3.92 -2.39 55.77
C SER A 6 4.74 -1.58 56.82
N PRO A 7 5.98 -1.12 56.51
CA PRO A 7 6.34 -0.24 55.35
C PRO A 7 7.28 -0.97 54.32
N GLU A 8 8.14 -0.40 53.45
CA GLU A 8 8.66 0.98 53.27
C GLU A 8 8.96 1.43 51.81
N ASN A 9 9.18 2.75 51.68
CA ASN A 9 9.97 3.54 50.71
C ASN A 9 10.62 2.93 49.44
N VAL A 10 10.18 3.44 48.27
CA VAL A 10 11.05 4.19 47.31
C VAL A 10 10.24 5.35 46.66
N ARG A 11 10.85 6.53 46.49
CA ARG A 11 10.46 7.63 45.58
C ARG A 11 11.74 8.20 44.92
N PRO A 12 11.68 9.07 43.90
CA PRO A 12 11.08 8.95 42.56
C PRO A 12 12.17 9.15 41.46
N PRO A 13 11.81 9.20 40.16
CA PRO A 13 11.85 10.51 39.46
C PRO A 13 10.63 10.69 38.53
N ARG A 14 10.03 11.88 38.32
CA ARG A 14 10.50 13.10 37.62
C ARG A 14 10.98 12.85 36.18
N GLY A 15 10.21 13.38 35.22
CA GLY A 15 10.44 13.34 33.76
C GLY A 15 9.27 12.63 33.08
N GLY A 16 8.42 13.23 32.27
CA GLY A 16 8.49 14.48 31.49
C GLY A 16 7.58 14.25 30.27
N PRO A 17 7.18 15.27 29.48
CA PRO A 17 6.28 15.08 28.33
C PRO A 17 6.99 14.44 27.11
N SER A 18 7.43 13.19 27.24
CA SER A 18 8.29 12.51 26.25
C SER A 18 7.57 12.08 24.96
N GLY A 19 6.22 12.11 24.93
CA GLY A 19 5.47 11.78 23.71
C GLY A 19 5.53 12.86 22.63
N ALA A 20 5.57 14.15 23.01
CA ALA A 20 5.57 15.26 22.06
C ALA A 20 6.91 15.42 21.33
N LEU A 21 8.04 15.22 22.05
CA LEU A 21 9.38 15.35 21.48
C LEU A 21 9.69 14.28 20.44
N ALA A 22 9.21 13.05 20.61
CA ALA A 22 9.36 11.99 19.62
C ALA A 22 8.72 12.36 18.27
N ILE A 23 7.51 12.94 18.31
CA ILE A 23 6.79 13.39 17.10
C ILE A 23 7.54 14.52 16.40
N VAL A 24 8.07 15.51 17.14
CA VAL A 24 8.86 16.61 16.55
C VAL A 24 10.16 16.11 15.92
N VAL A 25 10.83 15.10 16.50
CA VAL A 25 12.02 14.47 15.90
C VAL A 25 11.66 13.70 14.64
N VAL A 26 10.55 12.95 14.60
CA VAL A 26 10.12 12.23 13.39
C VAL A 26 9.71 13.19 12.27
N ILE A 27 8.95 14.24 12.58
CA ILE A 27 8.60 15.28 11.59
C ILE A 27 9.86 16.05 11.14
N GLY A 28 10.79 16.31 12.06
CA GLY A 28 12.09 16.92 11.74
C GLY A 28 12.98 16.05 10.85
N LEU A 29 12.99 14.72 11.06
CA LEU A 29 13.67 13.79 10.15
C LEU A 29 12.96 13.71 8.80
N ALA A 30 11.63 13.63 8.76
CA ALA A 30 10.87 13.57 7.51
C ALA A 30 11.07 14.84 6.67
N LEU A 31 10.93 16.02 7.28
CA LEU A 31 11.21 17.31 6.63
C LEU A 31 12.69 17.47 6.30
N GLY A 32 13.60 16.99 7.14
CA GLY A 32 15.05 17.00 6.89
C GLY A 32 15.43 16.16 5.67
N ILE A 33 14.93 14.92 5.58
CA ILE A 33 15.12 14.03 4.43
C ILE A 33 14.47 14.63 3.18
N TRP A 34 13.27 15.21 3.29
CA TRP A 34 12.58 15.85 2.17
C TRP A 34 13.30 17.11 1.66
N LEU A 35 13.91 17.91 2.55
CA LEU A 35 14.73 19.08 2.20
C LEU A 35 16.13 18.73 1.71
N LEU A 36 16.69 17.59 2.12
CA LEU A 36 18.02 17.12 1.70
C LEU A 36 17.97 16.32 0.38
N ALA A 37 16.85 15.66 0.08
CA ALA A 37 16.59 15.02 -1.21
C ALA A 37 15.93 15.97 -2.25
N GLY A 38 15.42 17.12 -1.82
CA GLY A 38 14.65 18.07 -2.65
C GLY A 38 15.38 19.37 -2.99
N ARG A 39 16.73 19.39 -2.99
CA ARG A 39 17.48 20.65 -3.19
C ARG A 39 18.77 20.48 -3.99
N ASP A 40 18.63 20.26 -5.29
CA ASP A 40 19.71 20.45 -6.27
C ASP A 40 19.76 21.91 -6.78
N PRO A 41 20.73 22.74 -6.34
CA PRO A 41 21.05 24.01 -6.99
C PRO A 41 21.84 23.77 -8.29
N GLY A 42 21.21 23.10 -9.27
CA GLY A 42 21.80 22.73 -10.55
C GLY A 42 21.65 23.79 -11.63
N SER A 43 22.23 24.99 -11.44
CA SER A 43 22.32 25.99 -12.52
C SER A 43 23.29 25.55 -13.61
N SER A 44 22.77 24.83 -14.61
CA SER A 44 23.48 24.48 -15.84
C SER A 44 22.89 25.27 -17.02
N THR A 45 23.37 26.51 -17.19
CA THR A 45 23.00 27.36 -18.33
C THR A 45 23.57 26.80 -19.63
N PHE A 46 22.79 25.95 -20.30
CA PHE A 46 22.99 25.59 -21.70
C PHE A 46 21.66 25.75 -22.44
N SER A 47 21.52 26.84 -23.20
CA SER A 47 20.36 27.07 -24.07
C SER A 47 20.41 26.09 -25.25
N SER A 48 19.72 24.96 -25.11
CA SER A 48 19.54 23.97 -26.17
C SER A 48 18.07 23.63 -26.32
N VAL A 49 17.47 24.23 -27.34
CA VAL A 49 16.26 23.85 -28.12
C VAL A 49 15.14 23.09 -27.38
N ASP A 50 13.95 23.70 -27.42
CA ASP A 50 12.64 23.13 -27.06
C ASP A 50 12.45 21.66 -27.53
N ASP A 51 12.43 20.74 -26.56
CA ASP A 51 12.00 19.35 -26.74
C ASP A 51 10.86 19.07 -25.74
N PRO A 52 9.59 19.13 -26.17
CA PRO A 52 8.44 18.81 -25.33
C PRO A 52 8.29 17.28 -25.19
N GLY A 53 9.34 16.62 -24.69
CA GLY A 53 9.57 15.19 -24.90
C GLY A 53 10.19 14.41 -23.74
N ARG A 54 10.19 14.94 -22.50
CA ARG A 54 10.46 14.15 -21.29
C ARG A 54 9.84 14.76 -20.02
N SER A 55 8.55 14.50 -19.84
CA SER A 55 8.06 14.29 -18.48
C SER A 55 8.64 12.97 -17.98
N ASP A 56 9.14 12.92 -16.74
CA ASP A 56 9.28 11.66 -16.01
C ASP A 56 7.87 11.12 -15.77
N ALA A 57 7.37 10.38 -16.76
CA ALA A 57 6.04 9.82 -16.80
C ALA A 57 5.94 8.66 -15.82
N ARG A 58 5.88 8.99 -14.52
CA ARG A 58 5.28 8.11 -13.51
C ARG A 58 3.95 7.64 -14.09
N ALA A 59 3.77 6.32 -14.18
CA ALA A 59 2.55 5.73 -14.72
C ALA A 59 1.34 6.39 -14.03
N PRO A 60 0.32 6.82 -14.79
CA PRO A 60 -0.81 7.52 -14.20
C PRO A 60 -1.50 6.61 -13.17
N ASP A 61 -2.09 7.22 -12.15
CA ASP A 61 -2.95 6.50 -11.20
C ASP A 61 -4.34 6.27 -11.83
N ASP A 62 -5.01 5.20 -11.44
CA ASP A 62 -6.37 4.87 -11.88
C ASP A 62 -7.37 5.92 -11.36
N PRO A 63 -8.13 6.61 -12.23
CA PRO A 63 -8.95 7.75 -11.80
C PRO A 63 -10.16 7.36 -10.95
N VAL A 64 -10.49 6.07 -10.82
CA VAL A 64 -11.61 5.56 -10.03
C VAL A 64 -11.16 5.16 -8.62
N SER A 65 -9.98 4.55 -8.50
CA SER A 65 -9.45 4.04 -7.23
C SER A 65 -8.34 4.89 -6.61
N GLY A 66 -7.70 5.78 -7.39
CA GLY A 66 -6.52 6.54 -6.97
C GLY A 66 -5.27 5.68 -6.75
N LEU A 67 -5.27 4.43 -7.25
CA LEU A 67 -4.18 3.48 -7.11
C LEU A 67 -3.27 3.50 -8.35
N PRO A 68 -1.95 3.28 -8.19
CA PRO A 68 -1.05 3.22 -9.34
C PRO A 68 -1.40 2.06 -10.26
N TYR A 69 -1.28 2.26 -11.58
CA TYR A 69 -1.37 1.13 -12.51
C TYR A 69 -0.13 0.24 -12.44
N VAL A 70 -0.35 -1.08 -12.53
CA VAL A 70 0.66 -2.10 -12.84
C VAL A 70 0.29 -2.77 -14.15
N ALA A 71 1.25 -2.92 -15.08
CA ALA A 71 0.97 -3.56 -16.36
C ALA A 71 0.83 -5.08 -16.18
N PRO A 72 -0.04 -5.78 -16.94
CA PRO A 72 -0.17 -7.24 -16.85
C PRO A 72 1.14 -8.02 -17.07
N ILE A 73 2.09 -7.44 -17.80
CA ILE A 73 3.42 -8.04 -18.06
C ILE A 73 4.39 -7.94 -16.86
N ASP A 74 4.18 -6.96 -15.96
CA ASP A 74 5.01 -6.76 -14.76
C ASP A 74 4.52 -7.62 -13.58
N LEU A 75 3.37 -8.29 -13.73
CA LEU A 75 2.83 -9.18 -12.71
C LEU A 75 3.65 -10.46 -12.59
N PRO A 76 3.84 -11.01 -11.37
CA PRO A 76 4.41 -12.33 -11.20
C PRO A 76 3.61 -13.38 -11.99
N ALA A 77 4.30 -14.34 -12.62
CA ALA A 77 3.67 -15.31 -13.53
C ALA A 77 2.45 -16.05 -12.93
N ARG A 78 2.47 -16.35 -11.62
CA ARG A 78 1.34 -16.93 -10.88
C ARG A 78 0.12 -16.01 -10.76
N VAL A 79 0.34 -14.69 -10.68
CA VAL A 79 -0.77 -13.70 -10.68
C VAL A 79 -1.39 -13.65 -12.08
N ALA A 80 -0.58 -13.64 -13.14
CA ALA A 80 -1.06 -13.67 -14.52
C ALA A 80 -1.83 -14.97 -14.87
N GLU A 81 -1.36 -16.12 -14.38
CA GLU A 81 -2.06 -17.42 -14.47
C GLU A 81 -3.46 -17.35 -13.84
N VAL A 82 -3.54 -16.96 -12.56
CA VAL A 82 -4.81 -16.84 -11.84
C VAL A 82 -5.73 -15.78 -12.46
N LEU A 83 -5.18 -14.65 -12.90
CA LEU A 83 -5.95 -13.59 -13.58
C LEU A 83 -6.65 -14.14 -14.83
N ARG A 84 -5.90 -14.83 -15.69
CA ARG A 84 -6.46 -15.44 -16.91
C ARG A 84 -7.55 -16.46 -16.60
N ASP A 85 -7.35 -17.32 -15.60
CA ASP A 85 -8.31 -18.36 -15.24
C ASP A 85 -9.57 -17.74 -14.58
N VAL A 86 -9.42 -16.67 -13.80
CA VAL A 86 -10.54 -15.88 -13.25
C VAL A 86 -11.34 -15.19 -14.36
N ASP A 87 -10.68 -14.59 -15.34
CA ASP A 87 -11.33 -13.88 -16.45
C ASP A 87 -12.01 -14.85 -17.43
N ALA A 88 -11.46 -16.06 -17.60
CA ALA A 88 -12.09 -17.16 -18.34
C ALA A 88 -13.25 -17.85 -17.57
N GLY A 89 -13.42 -17.56 -16.27
CA GLY A 89 -14.37 -18.27 -15.40
C GLY A 89 -14.01 -19.74 -15.15
N GLY A 90 -12.73 -20.09 -15.27
CA GLY A 90 -12.21 -21.45 -15.10
C GLY A 90 -12.02 -21.88 -13.65
N GLU A 91 -11.51 -23.11 -13.47
CA GLU A 91 -11.07 -23.60 -12.16
C GLU A 91 -9.78 -22.91 -11.72
N LEU A 92 -9.58 -22.77 -10.41
CA LEU A 92 -8.42 -22.07 -9.85
C LEU A 92 -7.21 -23.02 -9.72
N PRO A 93 -5.99 -22.52 -9.99
CA PRO A 93 -4.76 -23.27 -9.75
C PRO A 93 -4.62 -23.79 -8.31
N ALA A 94 -3.95 -24.93 -8.15
CA ALA A 94 -3.74 -25.56 -6.86
C ALA A 94 -3.00 -24.65 -5.88
N GLY A 95 -3.54 -24.53 -4.65
CA GLY A 95 -3.01 -23.65 -3.60
C GLY A 95 -3.60 -22.24 -3.60
N VAL A 96 -4.35 -21.85 -4.64
CA VAL A 96 -5.08 -20.58 -4.66
C VAL A 96 -6.40 -20.72 -3.91
N SER A 97 -6.73 -19.75 -3.03
CA SER A 97 -8.02 -19.75 -2.33
C SER A 97 -8.85 -18.52 -2.64
N ARG A 98 -10.11 -18.72 -3.03
CA ARG A 98 -11.08 -17.65 -3.32
C ARG A 98 -12.00 -17.41 -2.12
N ARG A 99 -12.18 -16.15 -1.74
CA ARG A 99 -13.14 -15.69 -0.70
C ARG A 99 -13.73 -14.33 -1.07
N PRO A 100 -14.88 -13.91 -0.51
CA PRO A 100 -15.33 -12.53 -0.59
C PRO A 100 -14.29 -11.59 0.05
N PHE A 101 -13.92 -10.51 -0.63
CA PHE A 101 -13.09 -9.44 -0.06
C PHE A 101 -14.00 -8.36 0.53
N LEU A 102 -13.80 -8.04 1.80
CA LEU A 102 -14.70 -7.14 2.54
C LEU A 102 -14.38 -5.66 2.37
N ASN A 103 -13.17 -5.30 1.89
CA ASN A 103 -12.69 -3.92 1.76
C ASN A 103 -12.88 -3.07 3.05
N GLY A 104 -12.77 -3.68 4.23
CA GLY A 104 -13.04 -3.01 5.51
C GLY A 104 -12.06 -1.86 5.84
N ALA A 105 -10.88 -1.87 5.24
CA ALA A 105 -9.89 -0.79 5.34
C ALA A 105 -10.12 0.35 4.33
N GLY A 106 -11.05 0.20 3.37
CA GLY A 106 -11.34 1.24 2.37
C GLY A 106 -10.23 1.50 1.34
N LEU A 107 -9.34 0.52 1.11
CA LEU A 107 -8.22 0.64 0.17
C LEU A 107 -8.66 0.55 -1.30
N LEU A 108 -9.80 -0.07 -1.57
CA LEU A 108 -10.45 -0.10 -2.89
C LEU A 108 -11.70 0.82 -2.88
N PRO A 109 -12.25 1.20 -4.05
CA PRO A 109 -13.51 1.93 -4.12
C PRO A 109 -14.64 1.28 -3.31
N VAL A 110 -15.42 2.09 -2.59
CA VAL A 110 -16.56 1.57 -1.81
C VAL A 110 -17.70 1.19 -2.75
N GLN A 111 -18.21 -0.04 -2.60
CA GLN A 111 -19.24 -0.61 -3.46
C GLN A 111 -20.53 -0.86 -2.68
N ARG A 112 -21.68 -0.67 -3.34
CA ARG A 112 -23.01 -0.84 -2.72
C ARG A 112 -23.47 -2.30 -2.65
N THR A 113 -22.86 -3.19 -3.43
CA THR A 113 -23.24 -4.60 -3.53
C THR A 113 -22.41 -5.44 -2.59
N THR A 114 -23.06 -6.19 -1.68
CA THR A 114 -22.39 -7.15 -0.81
C THR A 114 -21.64 -8.21 -1.62
N GLY A 115 -20.37 -8.47 -1.31
CA GLY A 115 -19.56 -9.46 -2.02
C GLY A 115 -19.11 -9.04 -3.42
N TYR A 116 -19.18 -7.74 -3.77
CA TYR A 116 -18.74 -7.21 -5.06
C TYR A 116 -17.29 -7.59 -5.41
N TYR A 117 -16.40 -7.61 -4.40
CA TYR A 117 -15.00 -8.00 -4.56
C TYR A 117 -14.79 -9.47 -4.14
N SER A 118 -14.07 -10.22 -4.96
CA SER A 118 -13.52 -11.54 -4.61
C SER A 118 -12.01 -11.43 -4.45
N GLN A 119 -11.46 -11.84 -3.30
CA GLN A 119 -10.01 -12.04 -3.14
C GLN A 119 -9.61 -13.46 -3.54
N TYR A 120 -8.43 -13.57 -4.12
CA TYR A 120 -7.73 -14.79 -4.48
C TYR A 120 -6.36 -14.72 -3.83
N ALA A 121 -6.13 -15.55 -2.80
CA ALA A 121 -4.84 -15.62 -2.14
C ALA A 121 -3.94 -16.61 -2.89
N LEU A 122 -2.78 -16.15 -3.37
CA LEU A 122 -1.85 -16.92 -4.21
C LEU A 122 -0.70 -17.55 -3.40
N GLY A 123 -0.59 -17.17 -2.12
CA GLY A 123 0.51 -17.53 -1.22
C GLY A 123 1.53 -16.40 -1.08
N ALA A 124 2.39 -16.49 -0.05
CA ALA A 124 3.50 -15.56 0.21
C ALA A 124 3.11 -14.06 0.19
N GLY A 125 1.99 -13.71 0.83
CA GLY A 125 1.49 -12.32 0.89
C GLY A 125 0.79 -11.81 -0.37
N SER A 126 0.93 -12.49 -1.52
CA SER A 126 0.32 -12.06 -2.77
C SER A 126 -1.20 -12.32 -2.80
N LEU A 127 -1.95 -11.24 -3.08
CA LEU A 127 -3.40 -11.23 -3.26
C LEU A 127 -3.76 -10.62 -4.63
N LEU A 128 -4.68 -11.28 -5.35
CA LEU A 128 -5.42 -10.70 -6.46
C LEU A 128 -6.85 -10.42 -5.97
N VAL A 129 -7.39 -9.23 -6.25
CA VAL A 129 -8.79 -8.89 -5.96
C VAL A 129 -9.50 -8.55 -7.26
N ALA A 130 -10.56 -9.30 -7.57
CA ALA A 130 -11.42 -9.07 -8.72
C ALA A 130 -12.72 -8.39 -8.29
N GLY A 131 -13.06 -7.27 -8.92
CA GLY A 131 -14.38 -6.66 -8.83
C GLY A 131 -15.35 -7.21 -9.88
N ALA A 132 -16.64 -7.19 -9.54
CA ALA A 132 -17.71 -7.61 -10.42
C ALA A 132 -17.89 -6.71 -11.67
N GLY A 133 -17.32 -5.49 -11.67
CA GLY A 133 -17.28 -4.60 -12.83
C GLY A 133 -16.15 -4.91 -13.82
N GLY A 134 -15.37 -5.98 -13.58
CA GLY A 134 -14.23 -6.35 -14.42
C GLY A 134 -12.91 -5.75 -13.94
N GLU A 135 -12.90 -4.91 -12.91
CA GLU A 135 -11.65 -4.38 -12.37
C GLU A 135 -10.84 -5.45 -11.62
N ARG A 136 -9.51 -5.27 -11.62
CA ARG A 136 -8.55 -6.22 -11.05
C ARG A 136 -7.49 -5.44 -10.29
N TYR A 137 -7.20 -5.85 -9.06
CA TYR A 137 -6.20 -5.21 -8.19
C TYR A 137 -5.20 -6.26 -7.71
N TYR A 138 -3.93 -5.85 -7.61
CA TYR A 138 -2.85 -6.69 -7.10
C TYR A 138 -2.28 -6.10 -5.81
N SER A 139 -1.90 -6.97 -4.89
CA SER A 139 -1.12 -6.67 -3.69
C SER A 139 -0.05 -7.74 -3.51
N ASP A 140 1.19 -7.35 -3.23
CA ASP A 140 2.27 -8.25 -2.83
C ASP A 140 2.44 -8.34 -1.29
N ASP A 141 1.90 -7.37 -0.54
CA ASP A 141 2.09 -7.17 0.90
C ASP A 141 0.80 -7.44 1.72
N ASP A 142 0.25 -8.65 1.61
CA ASP A 142 -0.92 -9.20 2.34
C ASP A 142 -2.20 -8.31 2.33
N GLY A 143 -2.32 -7.42 1.34
CA GLY A 143 -3.44 -6.47 1.23
C GLY A 143 -3.26 -5.18 2.03
N ALA A 144 -2.04 -4.87 2.50
CA ALA A 144 -1.70 -3.58 3.13
C ALA A 144 -1.69 -2.42 2.11
N SER A 145 -1.36 -2.70 0.85
CA SER A 145 -1.43 -1.76 -0.27
C SER A 145 -1.90 -2.46 -1.54
N PHE A 146 -2.39 -1.70 -2.53
CA PHE A 146 -2.89 -2.24 -3.81
C PHE A 146 -2.45 -1.39 -5.00
N SER A 147 -2.21 -2.07 -6.12
CA SER A 147 -2.07 -1.48 -7.46
C SER A 147 -3.25 -1.91 -8.32
N ARG A 148 -3.69 -1.04 -9.23
CA ARG A 148 -4.70 -1.37 -10.24
C ARG A 148 -4.03 -2.11 -11.40
N ILE A 149 -4.50 -3.30 -11.76
CA ILE A 149 -4.01 -3.97 -12.96
C ILE A 149 -4.57 -3.22 -14.17
N GLY A 150 -3.68 -2.85 -15.11
CA GLY A 150 -4.03 -2.19 -16.36
C GLY A 150 -4.80 -3.10 -17.34
N PRO A 151 -5.35 -2.54 -18.41
CA PRO A 151 -5.98 -3.30 -19.50
C PRO A 151 -4.97 -4.13 -20.32
#